data_AF-A0A0G2AV62-F1
#
_entry.id   AF-A0A0G2AV62-F1
#
_cell.length_a   1.000
_cell.length_b   1.000
_cell.length_c   1.000
_cell.angle_alpha   90.00
_cell.angle_beta   90.00
_cell.angle_gamma   90.00
#
_symmetry.space_group_name_H-M   'P 1'
#
loop_
_entity.id
_entity.type
_entity.pdbx_description
1 polymer ?
#
loop_
_entity_poly.entity_id
_entity_poly.type
_entity_poly.pdbx_seq_one_letter_code
_entity_poly.pdbx_strand_id
1 'polypeptide(L)'
;MHDSIPKFFSLLIVIADAGLVLGLLGLLIPGLRRGLRSFLGGWKNELVFGIALASTAGSLVLSELADYPPCELCWYQRIMMYPLVILFALAVFGKNRDARIQGIIFSGIGLVIAAYHTALQLGVKAIVPCSDRVLAVPCGEALFKEYGYVTIPVMSLTAFAFILFVLIIGSKKGNRSGELVRLG
;
A
#
# COMPACT_ATOMS: atom_id res chain seq x y z
N MET A 1 -16.22 22.68 1.78
CA MET A 1 -16.50 21.22 1.82
C MET A 1 -15.37 20.40 1.20
N HIS A 2 -14.54 20.94 0.30
CA HIS A 2 -13.38 20.25 -0.29
C HIS A 2 -12.27 19.85 0.73
N ASP A 3 -12.02 20.64 1.78
CA ASP A 3 -10.95 20.34 2.76
C ASP A 3 -11.26 19.23 3.77
N SER A 4 -12.52 18.76 3.83
CA SER A 4 -12.94 17.76 4.83
C SER A 4 -12.57 16.33 4.41
N ILE A 5 -12.52 16.09 3.10
CA ILE A 5 -12.20 14.79 2.50
C ILE A 5 -10.76 14.36 2.83
N PRO A 6 -9.70 15.16 2.56
CA PRO A 6 -8.33 14.77 2.87
C PRO A 6 -8.09 14.58 4.37
N LYS A 7 -8.78 15.33 5.24
CA LYS A 7 -8.69 15.18 6.71
C LYS A 7 -9.24 13.85 7.20
N PHE A 8 -10.36 13.40 6.65
CA PHE A 8 -10.95 12.10 6.98
C PHE A 8 -10.00 10.96 6.61
N PHE A 9 -9.47 10.97 5.38
CA PHE A 9 -8.52 9.95 4.97
C PHE A 9 -7.22 10.03 5.77
N SER A 10 -6.73 11.23 6.09
CA SER A 10 -5.52 11.39 6.90
C SER A 10 -5.70 10.81 8.31
N LEU A 11 -6.87 10.98 8.93
CA LEU A 11 -7.17 10.35 10.22
C LEU A 11 -7.14 8.83 10.13
N LEU A 12 -7.72 8.24 9.08
CA LEU A 12 -7.67 6.80 8.84
C LEU A 12 -6.24 6.28 8.71
N ILE A 13 -5.37 7.03 8.01
CA ILE A 13 -3.95 6.66 7.87
C ILE A 13 -3.21 6.72 9.20
N VAL A 14 -3.42 7.75 10.02
CA VAL A 14 -2.82 7.84 11.36
C VAL A 14 -3.19 6.61 12.21
N ILE A 15 -4.46 6.21 12.18
CA ILE A 15 -4.94 5.01 12.90
C ILE A 15 -4.30 3.74 12.33
N ALA A 16 -4.20 3.62 11.00
CA ALA A 16 -3.57 2.48 10.35
C ALA A 16 -2.08 2.36 10.70
N ASP A 17 -1.35 3.49 10.72
CA ASP A 17 0.06 3.54 11.09
C ASP A 17 0.28 3.16 12.56
N ALA A 18 -0.54 3.70 13.47
CA ALA A 18 -0.52 3.29 14.87
C ALA A 18 -0.76 1.78 15.01
N GLY A 19 -1.75 1.23 14.29
CA GLY A 19 -2.02 -0.20 14.24
C GLY A 19 -0.84 -1.02 13.69
N LEU A 20 -0.20 -0.55 12.62
CA LEU A 20 0.97 -1.19 12.02
C LEU A 20 2.15 -1.23 13.01
N VAL A 21 2.44 -0.11 13.67
CA VAL A 21 3.51 0.00 14.67
C VAL A 21 3.24 -0.88 15.88
N LEU A 22 2.02 -0.86 16.42
CA LEU A 22 1.63 -1.73 17.52
C LEU A 22 1.70 -3.22 17.12
N GLY A 23 1.30 -3.54 15.89
CA GLY A 23 1.43 -4.88 15.33
C GLY A 23 2.89 -5.34 15.25
N LEU A 24 3.79 -4.48 14.75
CA LEU A 24 5.23 -4.74 14.68
C LEU A 24 5.86 -4.90 16.07
N LEU A 25 5.54 -4.01 17.02
CA LEU A 25 5.99 -4.13 18.41
C LEU A 25 5.45 -5.41 19.07
N GLY A 26 4.21 -5.78 18.78
CA GLY A 26 3.59 -7.00 19.25
C GLY A 26 4.28 -8.28 18.75
N LEU A 27 5.05 -8.22 17.64
CA LEU A 27 5.88 -9.33 17.18
C LEU A 27 7.08 -9.61 18.09
N LEU A 28 7.50 -8.66 18.92
CA LEU A 28 8.57 -8.84 19.90
C LEU A 28 8.12 -9.75 21.06
N ILE A 29 6.82 -9.81 21.33
CA ILE A 29 6.24 -10.63 22.41
C ILE A 29 5.79 -11.98 21.83
N PRO A 30 6.40 -13.12 22.20
CA PRO A 30 6.13 -14.42 21.56
C PRO A 30 4.69 -14.93 21.73
N GLY A 31 4.00 -14.54 22.81
CA GLY A 31 2.58 -14.82 23.01
C GLY A 31 1.71 -14.08 21.99
N LEU A 32 1.89 -12.76 21.90
CA LEU A 32 1.15 -11.90 20.98
C LEU A 32 1.51 -12.19 19.51
N ARG A 33 2.77 -12.49 19.21
CA ARG A 33 3.25 -12.91 17.88
C ARG A 33 2.51 -14.14 17.35
N ARG A 34 2.26 -15.15 18.19
CA ARG A 34 1.52 -16.37 17.81
C ARG A 34 0.05 -16.06 17.57
N GLY A 35 -0.58 -15.29 18.47
CA GLY A 35 -1.96 -14.84 18.31
C GLY A 35 -2.15 -14.05 17.02
N LEU A 36 -1.32 -13.03 16.80
CA LEU A 36 -1.36 -12.15 15.63
C LEU A 36 -1.18 -12.93 14.32
N ARG A 37 -0.25 -13.88 14.25
CA ARG A 37 -0.09 -14.77 13.08
C ARG A 37 -1.30 -15.66 12.84
N SER A 38 -1.88 -16.23 13.90
CA SER A 38 -3.04 -17.11 13.78
C SER A 38 -4.27 -16.35 13.24
N PHE A 39 -4.44 -15.10 13.69
CA PHE A 39 -5.52 -14.22 13.27
C PHE A 39 -5.32 -13.73 11.82
N LEU A 40 -4.15 -13.14 11.52
CA LEU A 40 -3.79 -12.67 10.19
C LEU A 40 -3.80 -13.79 9.15
N GLY A 41 -3.43 -15.00 9.53
CA GLY A 41 -3.42 -16.15 8.62
C GLY A 41 -4.80 -16.62 8.20
N GLY A 42 -5.83 -16.41 9.04
CA GLY A 42 -7.21 -16.75 8.72
C GLY A 42 -7.89 -15.74 7.78
N TRP A 43 -7.52 -14.46 7.89
CA TRP A 43 -8.15 -13.34 7.19
C TRP A 43 -7.25 -12.67 6.15
N LYS A 44 -6.16 -13.34 5.78
CA LYS A 44 -5.07 -12.75 4.98
C LYS A 44 -5.57 -12.18 3.65
N ASN A 45 -6.36 -12.96 2.92
CA ASN A 45 -6.77 -12.59 1.57
C ASN A 45 -7.83 -11.50 1.61
N GLU A 46 -8.76 -11.59 2.56
CA GLU A 46 -9.85 -10.65 2.80
C GLU A 46 -9.32 -9.28 3.21
N LEU A 47 -8.35 -9.25 4.14
CA LEU A 47 -7.72 -8.01 4.58
C LEU A 47 -6.95 -7.32 3.45
N VAL A 48 -6.13 -8.07 2.71
CA VAL A 48 -5.35 -7.49 1.61
C VAL A 48 -6.27 -6.99 0.49
N PHE A 49 -7.32 -7.74 0.16
CA PHE A 49 -8.33 -7.30 -0.80
C PHE A 49 -9.01 -6.00 -0.34
N GLY A 50 -9.46 -5.94 0.91
CA GLY A 50 -10.10 -4.75 1.48
C GLY A 50 -9.20 -3.52 1.45
N ILE A 51 -7.92 -3.67 1.82
CA ILE A 51 -6.95 -2.57 1.81
C ILE A 51 -6.68 -2.10 0.38
N ALA A 52 -6.44 -3.02 -0.56
CA ALA A 52 -6.16 -2.68 -1.96
C ALA A 52 -7.36 -1.97 -2.60
N LEU A 53 -8.58 -2.45 -2.32
CA LEU A 53 -9.82 -1.85 -2.82
C LEU A 53 -10.06 -0.47 -2.21
N ALA A 54 -9.93 -0.32 -0.89
CA ALA A 54 -10.05 0.96 -0.21
C ALA A 54 -9.01 1.98 -0.71
N SER A 55 -7.77 1.54 -0.94
CA SER A 55 -6.70 2.41 -1.45
C SER A 55 -6.95 2.84 -2.89
N THR A 56 -7.44 1.93 -3.74
CA THR A 56 -7.83 2.23 -5.13
C THR A 56 -9.00 3.20 -5.17
N ALA A 57 -10.05 2.96 -4.38
CA ALA A 57 -11.21 3.83 -4.27
C ALA A 57 -10.83 5.20 -3.72
N GLY A 58 -10.01 5.27 -2.66
CA GLY A 58 -9.52 6.53 -2.09
C GLY A 58 -8.71 7.33 -3.10
N SER A 59 -7.86 6.67 -3.90
CA SER A 59 -7.11 7.32 -4.98
C SER A 59 -8.03 7.93 -6.04
N LEU A 60 -9.12 7.24 -6.40
CA LEU A 60 -10.11 7.72 -7.36
C LEU A 60 -10.92 8.90 -6.78
N VAL A 61 -11.39 8.78 -5.53
CA VAL A 61 -12.16 9.83 -4.86
C VAL A 61 -11.35 11.12 -4.77
N LEU A 62 -10.06 11.04 -4.45
CA LEU A 62 -9.21 12.23 -4.39
C LEU A 62 -9.00 12.89 -5.77
N SER A 63 -9.02 12.13 -6.86
CA SER A 63 -8.89 12.70 -8.20
C SER A 63 -10.19 13.24 -8.78
N GLU A 64 -11.32 12.55 -8.58
CA GLU A 64 -12.60 12.89 -9.20
C GLU A 64 -13.44 13.85 -8.34
N LEU A 65 -13.39 13.74 -7.00
CA LEU A 65 -14.20 14.59 -6.11
C LEU A 65 -13.42 15.77 -5.54
N ALA A 66 -12.09 15.65 -5.43
CA ALA A 66 -11.24 16.68 -4.85
C ALA A 66 -10.32 17.36 -5.87
N ASP A 67 -10.46 17.05 -7.16
CA ASP A 67 -9.72 17.65 -8.29
C ASP A 67 -8.20 17.71 -8.06
N TYR A 68 -7.63 16.65 -7.46
CA TYR A 68 -6.18 16.50 -7.33
C TYR A 68 -5.63 15.67 -8.51
N PRO A 69 -5.08 16.32 -9.56
CA PRO A 69 -4.50 15.61 -10.70
C PRO A 69 -3.28 14.77 -10.24
N PRO A 70 -3.22 13.48 -10.64
CA PRO A 70 -2.13 12.61 -10.26
C PRO A 70 -0.84 12.99 -11.00
N CYS A 71 0.28 12.98 -10.27
CA CYS A 71 1.61 13.10 -10.83
C CYS A 71 2.06 11.81 -11.55
N GLU A 72 3.15 11.85 -12.34
CA GLU A 72 3.68 10.66 -13.02
C GLU A 72 4.05 9.53 -12.03
N LEU A 73 4.71 9.85 -10.90
CA LEU A 73 5.02 8.87 -9.84
C LEU A 73 3.76 8.28 -9.20
N CYS A 74 2.74 9.11 -9.01
CA CYS A 74 1.44 8.71 -8.46
C CYS A 74 0.77 7.70 -9.40
N TRP A 75 0.94 7.89 -10.71
CA TRP A 75 0.45 6.97 -11.73
C TRP A 75 1.17 5.62 -11.65
N TYR A 76 2.49 5.59 -11.48
CA TYR A 76 3.24 4.35 -11.24
C TYR A 76 2.76 3.60 -9.98
N GLN A 77 2.43 4.31 -8.90
CA GLN A 77 1.86 3.70 -7.69
C GLN A 77 0.48 3.06 -7.99
N ARG A 78 -0.36 3.69 -8.81
CA ARG A 78 -1.66 3.13 -9.26
C ARG A 78 -1.48 1.85 -10.09
N ILE A 79 -0.53 1.82 -11.02
CA ILE A 79 -0.23 0.61 -11.82
C ILE A 79 0.15 -0.56 -10.91
N MET A 80 0.84 -0.32 -9.80
CA MET A 80 1.20 -1.39 -8.86
C MET A 80 0.02 -1.79 -7.97
N MET A 81 -0.86 -0.85 -7.60
CA MET A 81 -2.00 -1.08 -6.71
C MET A 81 -3.18 -1.79 -7.39
N TYR A 82 -3.51 -1.46 -8.63
CA TYR A 82 -4.72 -2.00 -9.27
C TYR A 82 -4.68 -3.52 -9.53
N PRO A 83 -3.54 -4.11 -9.98
CA PRO A 83 -3.40 -5.55 -10.10
C PRO A 83 -3.59 -6.28 -8.77
N LEU A 84 -3.18 -5.68 -7.64
CA LEU A 84 -3.39 -6.27 -6.31
C LEU A 84 -4.88 -6.48 -6.02
N VAL A 85 -5.74 -5.52 -6.38
CA VAL A 85 -7.20 -5.67 -6.22
C VAL A 85 -7.71 -6.89 -6.97
N ILE A 86 -7.32 -7.05 -8.23
CA ILE A 86 -7.76 -8.16 -9.08
C ILE A 86 -7.22 -9.49 -8.56
N LEU A 87 -5.93 -9.54 -8.23
CA LEU A 87 -5.26 -10.75 -7.74
C LEU A 87 -5.89 -11.25 -6.43
N PHE A 88 -6.16 -10.34 -5.49
CA PHE A 88 -6.75 -10.71 -4.20
C PHE A 88 -8.26 -10.88 -4.26
N ALA A 89 -8.98 -10.21 -5.17
CA ALA A 89 -10.37 -10.55 -5.48
C ALA A 89 -10.47 -12.00 -5.95
N LEU A 90 -9.61 -12.42 -6.89
CA LEU A 90 -9.55 -13.79 -7.35
C LEU A 90 -9.11 -14.77 -6.26
N ALA A 91 -8.31 -14.35 -5.29
CA ALA A 91 -7.91 -15.19 -4.16
C ALA A 91 -9.01 -15.34 -3.09
N VAL A 92 -9.91 -14.36 -2.96
CA VAL A 92 -11.07 -14.39 -2.05
C VAL A 92 -12.25 -15.14 -2.68
N PHE A 93 -12.58 -14.83 -3.94
CA PHE A 93 -13.73 -15.40 -4.64
C PHE A 93 -13.40 -16.69 -5.42
N GLY A 94 -12.13 -16.90 -5.77
CA GLY A 94 -11.68 -18.10 -6.49
C GLY A 94 -11.21 -19.18 -5.53
N LYS A 95 -11.62 -20.43 -5.79
CA LYS A 95 -11.08 -21.61 -5.09
C LYS A 95 -9.56 -21.74 -5.36
N ASN A 96 -8.75 -21.45 -4.35
CA ASN A 96 -7.33 -21.84 -4.23
C ASN A 96 -6.29 -21.14 -5.12
N ARG A 97 -6.37 -19.82 -5.34
CA ARG A 97 -5.23 -19.06 -5.89
C ARG A 97 -4.42 -18.40 -4.79
N ASP A 98 -3.22 -18.93 -4.52
CA ASP A 98 -2.25 -18.29 -3.63
C ASP A 98 -1.55 -17.15 -4.37
N ALA A 99 -2.12 -15.95 -4.28
CA ALA A 99 -1.57 -14.75 -4.91
C ALA A 99 -0.46 -14.07 -4.08
N ARG A 100 0.07 -14.76 -3.06
CA ARG A 100 0.97 -14.15 -2.07
C ARG A 100 2.26 -13.61 -2.67
N ILE A 101 2.94 -14.38 -3.52
CA ILE A 101 4.23 -13.98 -4.10
C ILE A 101 4.03 -12.74 -4.98
N GLN A 102 3.01 -12.76 -5.84
CA GLN A 102 2.65 -11.61 -6.65
C GLN A 102 2.33 -10.40 -5.76
N GLY A 103 1.54 -10.62 -4.71
CA GLY A 103 1.22 -9.58 -3.74
C GLY A 103 2.46 -8.94 -3.11
N ILE A 104 3.44 -9.73 -2.68
CA ILE A 104 4.69 -9.25 -2.10
C ILE A 104 5.54 -8.49 -3.14
N ILE A 105 5.62 -8.97 -4.38
CA ILE A 105 6.40 -8.30 -5.43
C ILE A 105 5.77 -6.94 -5.77
N PHE A 106 4.47 -6.91 -6.06
CA PHE A 106 3.78 -5.66 -6.43
C PHE A 106 3.78 -4.65 -5.28
N SER A 107 3.50 -5.08 -4.05
CA SER A 107 3.54 -4.19 -2.88
C SER A 107 4.95 -3.75 -2.51
N GLY A 108 5.97 -4.60 -2.72
CA GLY A 108 7.37 -4.24 -2.53
C GLY A 108 7.83 -3.15 -3.50
N ILE A 109 7.54 -3.31 -4.79
CA ILE A 109 7.87 -2.29 -5.80
C ILE A 109 7.10 -1.00 -5.54
N GLY A 110 5.79 -1.10 -5.26
CA GLY A 110 4.95 0.05 -4.91
C GLY A 110 5.47 0.82 -3.69
N LEU A 111 5.92 0.10 -2.65
CA LEU A 111 6.50 0.70 -1.45
C LEU A 111 7.79 1.47 -1.75
N VAL A 112 8.68 0.93 -2.59
CA VAL A 112 9.91 1.61 -3.00
C VAL A 112 9.59 2.90 -3.77
N ILE A 113 8.63 2.86 -4.70
CA ILE A 113 8.22 4.05 -5.46
C ILE A 113 7.59 5.10 -4.54
N ALA A 114 6.74 4.69 -3.59
CA ALA A 114 6.11 5.60 -2.64
C ALA A 114 7.12 6.21 -1.66
N ALA A 115 8.11 5.44 -1.21
CA ALA A 115 9.20 5.92 -0.38
C ALA A 115 10.05 6.95 -1.13
N TYR A 116 10.38 6.68 -2.40
CA TYR A 116 11.07 7.62 -3.26
C TYR A 116 10.28 8.92 -3.44
N HIS A 117 8.97 8.82 -3.70
CA HIS A 117 8.12 10.01 -3.85
C HIS A 117 8.04 10.84 -2.56
N THR A 118 7.92 10.18 -1.41
CA THR A 118 7.93 10.85 -0.10
C THR A 118 9.28 11.55 0.14
N ALA A 119 10.39 10.94 -0.24
CA ALA A 119 11.72 11.55 -0.14
C ALA A 119 11.85 12.81 -1.02
N LEU A 120 11.30 12.79 -2.23
CA LEU A 120 11.25 13.97 -3.11
C LEU A 120 10.49 15.13 -2.45
N GLN A 121 9.33 14.86 -1.83
CA GLN A 121 8.55 15.88 -1.13
C GLN A 121 9.25 16.43 0.12
N LEU A 122 10.21 15.70 0.69
CA LEU A 122 11.05 16.16 1.81
C LEU A 122 12.25 17.01 1.35
N GLY A 123 12.39 17.28 0.05
CA GLY A 123 13.44 18.13 -0.50
C GLY A 123 14.70 17.36 -0.91
N VAL A 124 14.65 16.02 -0.99
CA VAL A 124 15.74 15.25 -1.58
C VAL A 124 15.81 15.55 -3.08
N LYS A 125 17.01 15.90 -3.58
CA LYS A 125 17.21 16.17 -5.01
C LYS A 125 16.77 14.99 -5.85
N ALA A 126 16.01 15.27 -6.91
CA ALA A 126 15.52 14.26 -7.82
C ALA A 126 16.69 13.56 -8.52
N ILE A 127 16.92 12.29 -8.14
CA ILE A 127 17.90 11.41 -8.80
C ILE A 127 17.38 10.97 -10.18
N VAL A 128 16.06 10.80 -10.31
CA VAL A 128 15.35 10.57 -11.57
C VAL A 128 14.54 11.84 -11.85
N PRO A 129 14.72 12.50 -13.01
CA PRO A 129 13.90 13.65 -13.36
C PRO A 129 12.45 13.19 -13.45
N CYS A 130 11.58 13.74 -12.59
CA CYS A 130 10.15 13.69 -12.89
C CYS A 130 9.93 14.57 -14.10
N SER A 131 9.09 14.15 -15.05
CA SER A 131 8.88 14.98 -16.22
C SER A 131 8.15 16.26 -15.80
N ASP A 132 8.86 17.39 -15.82
CA ASP A 132 8.29 18.73 -15.70
C ASP A 132 7.54 19.09 -16.99
N ARG A 133 6.62 18.21 -17.45
CA ARG A 133 5.79 18.54 -18.60
C ARG A 133 4.88 19.69 -18.19
N VAL A 134 4.71 20.63 -19.11
CA VAL A 134 3.88 21.85 -18.96
C VAL A 134 2.43 21.57 -18.48
N LEU A 135 1.96 20.33 -18.61
CA LEU A 135 0.61 19.88 -18.23
C LEU A 135 0.56 18.93 -17.02
N ALA A 136 1.71 18.55 -16.45
CA ALA A 136 1.78 17.60 -15.34
C ALA A 136 2.12 18.32 -14.03
N VAL A 137 1.46 17.95 -12.94
CA VAL A 137 1.77 18.46 -11.59
C VAL A 137 3.18 18.03 -11.19
N PRO A 138 4.04 18.95 -10.68
CA PRO A 138 5.37 18.60 -10.24
C PRO A 138 5.34 17.58 -9.09
N CYS A 139 6.11 16.50 -9.22
CA CYS A 139 6.13 15.40 -8.26
C CYS A 139 6.74 15.79 -6.90
N GLY A 140 7.60 16.82 -6.89
CA GLY A 140 8.28 17.32 -5.69
C GLY A 140 7.42 18.24 -4.83
N GLU A 141 6.31 18.76 -5.36
CA GLU A 141 5.42 19.64 -4.59
C GLU A 141 4.32 18.81 -3.93
N ALA A 142 4.06 19.12 -2.65
CA ALA A 142 2.94 18.54 -1.93
C ALA A 142 1.67 19.33 -2.26
N LEU A 143 0.77 18.74 -3.04
CA LEU A 143 -0.55 19.31 -3.36
C LEU A 143 -1.36 19.69 -2.10
N PHE A 144 -1.20 18.90 -1.04
CA PHE A 144 -1.68 19.22 0.29
C PHE A 144 -0.81 18.51 1.33
N LYS A 145 -0.78 19.06 2.54
CA LYS A 145 -0.01 18.53 3.66
C LYS A 145 -0.87 18.62 4.91
N GLU A 146 -1.55 17.54 5.23
CA GLU A 146 -2.38 17.43 6.43
C GLU A 146 -1.54 16.86 7.59
N TYR A 147 -1.79 17.33 8.81
CA TYR A 147 -1.03 16.96 10.02
C TYR A 147 0.50 17.13 9.93
N GLY A 148 1.01 17.90 8.96
CA GLY A 148 2.44 18.17 8.81
C GLY A 148 3.28 17.02 8.25
N TYR A 149 2.68 15.85 7.94
CA TYR A 149 3.39 14.71 7.33
C TYR A 149 2.53 13.89 6.36
N VAL A 150 1.20 13.97 6.45
CA VAL A 150 0.31 13.16 5.61
C VAL A 150 0.16 13.84 4.26
N THR A 151 0.76 13.21 3.26
CA THR A 151 0.65 13.56 1.85
C THR A 151 0.16 12.34 1.06
N ILE A 152 -0.32 12.54 -0.16
CA ILE A 152 -0.78 11.46 -1.06
C ILE A 152 0.22 10.27 -1.13
N PRO A 153 1.54 10.46 -1.32
CA PRO A 153 2.47 9.33 -1.34
C PRO A 153 2.66 8.63 0.01
N VAL A 154 2.50 9.34 1.13
CA VAL A 154 2.53 8.69 2.45
C VAL A 154 1.31 7.76 2.61
N MET A 155 0.14 8.15 2.09
CA MET A 155 -1.06 7.31 2.13
C MET A 155 -0.89 6.02 1.32
N SER A 156 -0.23 6.08 0.15
CA SER A 156 0.04 4.88 -0.63
C SER A 156 1.16 4.03 -0.03
N LEU A 157 2.19 4.66 0.55
CA LEU A 157 3.28 3.99 1.26
C LEU A 157 2.74 3.13 2.41
N THR A 158 1.86 3.70 3.22
CA THR A 158 1.26 3.01 4.38
C THR A 158 0.37 1.85 3.94
N ALA A 159 -0.42 2.01 2.88
CA ALA A 159 -1.19 0.92 2.28
C ALA A 159 -0.30 -0.24 1.81
N PHE A 160 0.76 0.03 1.05
CA PHE A 160 1.69 -1.01 0.60
C PHE A 160 2.44 -1.67 1.77
N ALA A 161 2.84 -0.90 2.78
CA ALA A 161 3.48 -1.42 3.98
C ALA A 161 2.55 -2.37 4.76
N PHE A 162 1.27 -2.00 4.90
CA PHE A 162 0.29 -2.82 5.59
C PHE A 162 -0.01 -4.11 4.80
N ILE A 163 -0.14 -4.03 3.48
CA ILE A 163 -0.29 -5.21 2.62
C ILE A 163 0.91 -6.16 2.81
N LEU A 164 2.14 -5.65 2.77
CA LEU A 164 3.35 -6.46 3.02
C LEU A 164 3.34 -7.09 4.42
N PHE A 165 2.99 -6.31 5.44
CA PHE A 165 2.90 -6.78 6.81
C PHE A 165 1.95 -7.98 6.94
N VAL A 166 0.73 -7.86 6.38
CA VAL A 166 -0.26 -8.94 6.38
C VAL A 166 0.25 -10.16 5.60
N LEU A 167 0.85 -9.97 4.42
CA LEU A 167 1.32 -11.08 3.58
C LEU A 167 2.54 -11.82 4.14
N ILE A 168 3.43 -11.12 4.85
CA ILE A 168 4.62 -11.70 5.47
C ILE A 168 4.24 -12.46 6.74
N ILE A 169 3.38 -11.88 7.58
CA ILE A 169 3.06 -12.42 8.91
C ILE A 169 1.93 -13.44 8.85
N GLY A 170 0.90 -13.20 8.03
CA GLY A 170 -0.22 -14.11 7.84
C GLY A 170 0.15 -15.41 7.12
N SER A 171 1.39 -15.57 6.66
CA SER A 171 1.81 -16.83 6.09
C SER A 171 2.11 -17.87 7.18
N LYS A 172 1.35 -18.97 7.16
CA LYS A 172 1.89 -20.25 7.66
C LYS A 172 3.11 -20.60 6.81
N LYS A 173 4.14 -21.21 7.41
CA LYS A 173 5.26 -21.85 6.68
C LYS A 173 4.69 -23.02 5.87
N GLY A 174 4.06 -22.72 4.74
CA GLY A 174 3.52 -23.67 3.79
C GLY A 174 4.57 -23.92 2.72
N ASN A 175 5.18 -25.10 2.80
CA ASN A 175 6.18 -25.63 1.88
C ASN A 175 5.68 -25.64 0.42
N ARG A 176 5.89 -24.56 -0.35
CA ARG A 176 5.54 -24.47 -1.78
C ARG A 176 6.66 -23.96 -2.69
N SER A 177 7.88 -23.89 -2.16
CA SER A 177 9.09 -23.73 -3.01
C SER A 177 9.40 -24.98 -3.85
N GLY A 178 8.66 -26.08 -3.67
CA GLY A 178 8.87 -27.35 -4.36
C GLY A 178 8.13 -27.55 -5.68
N GLU A 179 7.24 -26.64 -6.08
CA GLU A 179 6.46 -26.82 -7.33
C GLU A 179 7.10 -26.14 -8.55
N LEU A 180 7.90 -25.09 -8.34
CA LEU A 180 8.72 -24.46 -9.38
C LEU A 180 9.97 -25.28 -9.77
N VAL A 181 10.37 -26.26 -8.96
CA VAL A 181 11.48 -27.18 -9.28
C VAL A 181 11.00 -28.43 -10.03
N ARG A 182 9.68 -28.68 -10.13
CA ARG A 182 9.13 -29.85 -10.84
C ARG A 182 8.77 -29.60 -12.30
N LEU A 183 9.00 -28.38 -12.79
CA LEU A 183 8.76 -27.99 -14.19
C LEU A 183 10.05 -27.65 -14.95
N GLY A 184 11.21 -27.95 -14.37
CA GLY A 184 12.53 -27.86 -15.01
C GLY A 184 13.06 -29.23 -15.36
#